data_AF-A0A0F9JQJ0-F1
#
_entry.id   AF-A0A0F9JQJ0-F1
#
_cell.length_a   1.000
_cell.length_b   1.000
_cell.length_c   1.000
_cell.angle_alpha   90.00
_cell.angle_beta   90.00
_cell.angle_gamma   90.00
#
_symmetry.space_group_name_H-M   'P 1'
#
loop_
_entity.id
_entity.type
_entity.pdbx_description
1 polymer ?
#
loop_
_entity_poly.entity_id
_entity_poly.type
_entity_poly.pdbx_seq_one_letter_code
_entity_poly.pdbx_strand_id
1 'polypeptide(L)'
;MTTVPSLIFPLRKHYLTLRNMLIRTKSILANSKGHRNTKDHFVCIAVPVACDNLADFRLVSLAERLAMREDAFVFYKPTKFAAQGRDAIVYEVLQSIPTVTHFLFFDSDSIPPDNVLDKMLGYDISVGVYPIVQKGHINWSVMQAQSKKFVGIPFKDLPKEPFIVSVYGFGCVMVKKEVFEKMQWPYFKDIFAPGRRAIGQDAYFANK
;
A
#
# COMPACT_ATOMS: atom_id res chain seq x y z
N MET A 1 -33.05 -29.28 -15.40
CA MET A 1 -31.92 -28.66 -14.69
C MET A 1 -30.74 -28.61 -15.65
N THR A 2 -30.47 -27.44 -16.22
CA THR A 2 -29.41 -27.22 -17.21
C THR A 2 -28.18 -26.66 -16.51
N THR A 3 -27.10 -27.45 -16.46
CA THR A 3 -25.79 -27.04 -15.95
C THR A 3 -25.09 -26.15 -16.97
N VAL A 4 -24.78 -24.92 -16.58
CA VAL A 4 -23.96 -24.00 -17.38
C VAL A 4 -22.49 -24.30 -17.08
N PRO A 5 -21.64 -24.58 -18.09
CA PRO A 5 -20.21 -24.81 -17.86
C PRO A 5 -19.51 -23.50 -17.49
N SER A 6 -18.89 -23.45 -16.32
CA SER A 6 -18.03 -22.35 -15.90
C SER A 6 -16.69 -22.43 -16.64
N LEU A 7 -16.56 -21.66 -17.72
CA LEU A 7 -15.30 -21.36 -18.39
C LEU A 7 -14.43 -20.48 -17.48
N ILE A 8 -13.50 -21.11 -16.75
CA ILE A 8 -12.45 -20.41 -16.03
C ILE A 8 -11.32 -20.12 -17.03
N PHE A 9 -11.23 -18.89 -17.52
CA PHE A 9 -10.06 -18.44 -18.27
C PHE A 9 -8.89 -18.17 -17.31
N PRO A 10 -7.69 -18.72 -17.55
CA PRO A 10 -6.53 -18.36 -16.75
C PRO A 10 -6.14 -16.90 -17.04
N LEU A 11 -6.33 -16.02 -16.06
CA LEU A 11 -5.77 -14.66 -16.09
C LEU A 11 -4.25 -14.75 -16.13
N ARG A 12 -3.64 -14.59 -17.31
CA ARG A 12 -2.19 -14.42 -17.43
C ARG A 12 -1.81 -13.07 -16.82
N LYS A 13 -1.18 -13.10 -15.64
CA LYS A 13 -0.57 -11.91 -15.05
C LYS A 13 0.72 -11.58 -15.81
N HIS A 14 0.82 -10.34 -16.30
CA HIS A 14 2.05 -9.83 -16.91
C HIS A 14 2.88 -9.17 -15.80
N TYR A 15 4.05 -9.73 -15.49
CA TYR A 15 4.96 -9.19 -14.49
C TYR A 15 6.19 -8.56 -15.15
N LEU A 16 6.67 -7.46 -14.57
CA LEU A 16 7.94 -6.81 -14.96
C LEU A 16 8.99 -7.04 -13.87
N THR A 17 10.26 -7.22 -14.26
CA THR A 17 11.39 -7.31 -13.33
C THR A 17 12.03 -5.94 -13.11
N LEU A 18 12.12 -5.47 -11.86
CA LEU A 18 12.52 -4.08 -11.52
C LEU A 18 14.03 -3.80 -11.42
N ARG A 19 14.92 -4.68 -11.93
CA ARG A 19 16.38 -4.61 -11.68
C ARG A 19 17.05 -3.27 -12.06
N ASN A 20 16.50 -2.52 -13.02
CA ASN A 20 17.09 -1.27 -13.50
C ASN A 20 16.51 0.01 -12.85
N MET A 21 15.43 -0.09 -12.06
CA MET A 21 14.73 1.10 -11.52
C MET A 21 15.40 1.70 -10.27
N LEU A 22 16.19 0.91 -9.52
CA LEU A 22 16.92 1.36 -8.32
C LEU A 22 17.88 2.54 -8.57
N ILE A 23 18.30 2.76 -9.83
CA ILE A 23 19.22 3.84 -10.20
C ILE A 23 18.57 5.23 -10.05
N ARG A 24 17.25 5.34 -10.28
CA ARG A 24 16.53 6.63 -10.28
C ARG A 24 16.41 7.24 -8.87
N THR A 25 16.24 6.41 -7.85
CA THR A 25 16.13 6.85 -6.44
C THR A 25 17.36 7.64 -5.98
N LYS A 26 18.58 7.25 -6.42
CA LYS A 26 19.82 7.97 -6.11
C LYS A 26 19.88 9.37 -6.73
N SER A 27 19.30 9.57 -7.92
CA SER A 27 19.26 10.88 -8.58
C SER A 27 18.31 11.86 -7.88
N ILE A 28 17.19 11.36 -7.33
CA ILE A 28 16.24 12.18 -6.57
C ILE A 28 16.87 12.68 -5.26
N LEU A 29 17.69 11.85 -4.60
CA LEU A 29 18.47 12.24 -3.41
C LEU A 29 19.50 13.34 -3.69
N ALA A 30 20.06 13.37 -4.90
CA ALA A 30 21.05 14.39 -5.29
C ALA A 30 20.40 15.75 -5.62
N ASN A 31 19.18 15.76 -6.17
CA ASN A 31 18.48 16.96 -6.62
C ASN A 31 17.58 17.63 -5.55
N SER A 32 17.47 17.07 -4.34
CA SER A 32 16.62 17.65 -3.28
C SER A 32 17.22 18.88 -2.58
N LYS A 33 18.47 19.27 -2.89
CA LYS A 33 19.19 20.36 -2.21
C LYS A 33 18.94 21.77 -2.76
N GLY A 34 18.15 21.95 -3.82
CA GLY A 34 17.91 23.27 -4.41
C GLY A 34 16.45 23.49 -4.78
N HIS A 35 15.82 24.50 -4.16
CA HIS A 35 14.56 25.12 -4.58
C HIS A 35 13.35 24.16 -4.73
N ARG A 36 12.56 24.00 -3.66
CA ARG A 36 11.15 23.63 -3.81
C ARG A 36 10.26 24.64 -3.14
N ASN A 37 9.40 25.22 -3.96
CA ASN A 37 8.32 26.11 -3.57
C ASN A 37 7.24 25.27 -2.89
N THR A 38 7.05 25.50 -1.59
CA THR A 38 5.90 25.19 -0.71
C THR A 38 4.72 24.40 -1.29
N LYS A 39 4.90 23.12 -1.65
CA LYS A 39 3.78 22.17 -1.55
C LYS A 39 3.87 21.54 -0.18
N ASP A 40 2.80 21.64 0.61
CA ASP A 40 2.69 21.07 1.97
C ASP A 40 2.90 19.54 2.00
N HIS A 41 2.95 18.92 0.83
CA HIS A 41 3.02 17.48 0.66
C HIS A 41 4.17 17.11 -0.28
N PHE A 42 5.02 16.21 0.21
CA PHE A 42 5.99 15.43 -0.55
C PHE A 42 5.79 13.94 -0.25
N VAL A 43 5.45 13.15 -1.26
CA VAL A 43 4.92 11.79 -1.11
C VAL A 43 5.92 10.74 -1.60
N CYS A 44 6.19 9.75 -0.75
CA CYS A 44 6.87 8.51 -1.14
C CYS A 44 5.82 7.46 -1.57
N ILE A 45 5.83 7.06 -2.83
CA ILE A 45 5.05 5.92 -3.34
C ILE A 45 5.84 4.65 -3.02
N ALA A 46 5.46 3.99 -1.93
CA ALA A 46 6.15 2.89 -1.29
C ALA A 46 5.63 1.53 -1.81
N VAL A 47 6.46 0.79 -2.53
CA VAL A 47 6.06 -0.49 -3.12
C VAL A 47 6.97 -1.61 -2.61
N PRO A 48 6.58 -2.36 -1.56
CA PRO A 48 7.25 -3.62 -1.25
C PRO A 48 7.05 -4.61 -2.40
N VAL A 49 8.14 -5.17 -2.90
CA VAL A 49 8.12 -6.17 -4.00
C VAL A 49 8.74 -7.47 -3.51
N ALA A 50 8.32 -8.60 -4.07
CA ALA A 50 8.92 -9.89 -3.73
C ALA A 50 10.41 -9.91 -4.11
N CYS A 51 11.20 -10.80 -3.49
CA CYS A 51 12.65 -10.90 -3.73
C CYS A 51 13.03 -11.19 -5.19
N ASP A 52 12.11 -11.75 -5.99
CA ASP A 52 12.28 -11.96 -7.42
C ASP A 52 12.09 -10.67 -8.25
N ASN A 53 11.72 -9.57 -7.59
CA ASN A 53 11.43 -8.25 -8.14
C ASN A 53 10.25 -8.25 -9.13
N LEU A 54 9.31 -9.17 -8.97
CA LEU A 54 8.09 -9.19 -9.77
C LEU A 54 7.04 -8.22 -9.21
N ALA A 55 6.55 -7.35 -10.08
CA ALA A 55 5.41 -6.48 -9.83
C ALA A 55 4.51 -6.44 -11.07
N ASP A 56 3.21 -6.21 -10.88
CA ASP A 56 2.26 -6.01 -11.99
C ASP A 56 2.70 -4.78 -12.78
N PHE A 57 2.89 -4.94 -14.10
CA PHE A 57 3.39 -3.86 -14.93
C PHE A 57 2.48 -2.61 -14.91
N ARG A 58 1.17 -2.80 -14.73
CA ARG A 58 0.20 -1.69 -14.71
C ARG A 58 0.39 -0.84 -13.47
N LEU A 59 0.66 -1.47 -12.33
CA LEU A 59 1.03 -0.77 -11.10
C LEU A 59 2.33 -0.01 -11.29
N VAL A 60 3.36 -0.64 -11.85
CA VAL A 60 4.66 0.02 -12.07
C VAL A 60 4.48 1.24 -12.98
N SER A 61 3.75 1.12 -14.09
CA SER A 61 3.46 2.24 -14.98
C SER A 61 2.66 3.36 -14.28
N LEU A 62 1.69 3.01 -13.43
CA LEU A 62 0.96 3.99 -12.63
C LEU A 62 1.88 4.70 -11.63
N ALA A 63 2.66 3.95 -10.84
CA ALA A 63 3.54 4.50 -9.82
C ALA A 63 4.61 5.43 -10.41
N GLU A 64 5.24 5.04 -11.52
CA GLU A 64 6.20 5.90 -12.23
C GLU A 64 5.56 7.17 -12.77
N ARG A 65 4.34 7.09 -13.30
CA ARG A 65 3.59 8.26 -13.77
C ARG A 65 3.19 9.19 -12.63
N LEU A 66 2.74 8.66 -11.50
CA LEU A 66 2.47 9.46 -10.30
C LEU A 66 3.76 10.13 -9.82
N ALA A 67 4.91 9.45 -9.89
CA ALA A 67 6.23 9.99 -9.58
C ALA A 67 6.76 11.01 -10.62
N MET A 68 6.06 11.24 -11.74
CA MET A 68 6.37 12.38 -12.62
C MET A 68 5.89 13.71 -12.04
N ARG A 69 5.02 13.70 -11.02
CA ARG A 69 4.67 14.90 -10.27
C ARG A 69 5.88 15.39 -9.47
N GLU A 70 6.05 16.70 -9.37
CA GLU A 70 7.16 17.32 -8.61
C GLU A 70 7.12 17.05 -7.10
N ASP A 71 5.94 16.66 -6.60
CA ASP A 71 5.64 16.39 -5.19
C ASP A 71 5.59 14.90 -4.84
N ALA A 72 6.07 14.02 -5.72
CA ALA A 72 6.09 12.59 -5.46
C ALA A 72 7.37 11.92 -5.98
N PHE A 73 7.71 10.77 -5.41
CA PHE A 73 8.69 9.84 -5.96
C PHE A 73 8.28 8.41 -5.64
N VAL A 74 8.83 7.44 -6.35
CA VAL A 74 8.57 6.01 -6.11
C VAL A 74 9.78 5.33 -5.46
N PHE A 75 9.50 4.43 -4.54
CA PHE A 75 10.49 3.64 -3.82
C PHE A 75 10.05 2.16 -3.80
N TYR A 76 10.76 1.35 -4.57
CA TYR A 76 10.56 -0.10 -4.59
C TYR A 76 11.51 -0.79 -3.62
N LYS A 77 11.00 -1.70 -2.79
CA LYS A 77 11.81 -2.46 -1.83
C LYS A 77 11.64 -3.96 -2.00
N PRO A 78 12.66 -4.66 -2.54
CA PRO A 78 12.66 -6.12 -2.55
C PRO A 78 12.68 -6.66 -1.13
N THR A 79 11.75 -7.56 -0.83
CA THR A 79 11.56 -8.14 0.50
C THR A 79 11.01 -9.57 0.41
N LYS A 80 11.29 -10.36 1.45
CA LYS A 80 10.69 -11.69 1.63
C LYS A 80 9.28 -11.60 2.20
N PHE A 81 9.01 -10.58 2.99
CA PHE A 81 7.72 -10.39 3.66
C PHE A 81 7.27 -8.93 3.55
N ALA A 82 5.99 -8.72 3.30
CA ALA A 82 5.43 -7.38 3.11
C ALA A 82 5.67 -6.48 4.34
N ALA A 83 5.50 -7.00 5.56
CA ALA A 83 5.78 -6.27 6.81
C ALA A 83 7.22 -5.71 6.84
N GLN A 84 8.21 -6.56 6.56
CA GLN A 84 9.63 -6.17 6.51
C GLN A 84 9.89 -5.13 5.43
N GLY A 85 9.26 -5.27 4.26
CA GLY A 85 9.42 -4.31 3.17
C GLY A 85 8.88 -2.94 3.55
N ARG A 86 7.70 -2.88 4.17
CA ARG A 86 7.09 -1.62 4.60
C ARG A 86 7.90 -0.94 5.70
N ASP A 87 8.31 -1.68 6.73
CA ASP A 87 9.20 -1.15 7.79
C ASP A 87 10.51 -0.62 7.20
N ALA A 88 11.15 -1.37 6.29
CA ALA A 88 12.41 -0.97 5.69
C ALA A 88 12.27 0.27 4.80
N ILE A 89 11.18 0.39 4.02
CA ILE A 89 10.91 1.60 3.23
C ILE A 89 10.77 2.81 4.15
N VAL A 90 9.93 2.72 5.19
CA VAL A 90 9.71 3.84 6.11
C VAL A 90 11.05 4.24 6.74
N TYR A 91 11.79 3.28 7.29
CA TYR A 91 13.08 3.54 7.91
C TYR A 91 14.06 4.21 6.93
N GLU A 92 14.31 3.62 5.76
CA GLU A 92 15.29 4.12 4.79
C GLU A 92 14.92 5.50 4.25
N VAL A 93 13.64 5.73 3.96
CA VAL A 93 13.16 7.01 3.44
C VAL A 93 13.22 8.10 4.50
N LEU A 94 12.82 7.82 5.75
CA LEU A 94 12.93 8.82 6.82
C LEU A 94 14.38 9.22 7.10
N GLN A 95 15.33 8.30 6.96
CA GLN A 95 16.75 8.59 7.12
C GLN A 95 17.35 9.35 5.93
N SER A 96 16.90 9.09 4.71
CA SER A 96 17.52 9.63 3.49
C SER A 96 16.80 10.85 2.91
N ILE A 97 15.49 10.99 3.16
CA ILE A 97 14.61 12.03 2.62
C ILE A 97 13.78 12.61 3.78
N PRO A 98 14.41 13.42 4.65
CA PRO A 98 13.72 13.95 5.84
C PRO A 98 12.54 14.86 5.50
N THR A 99 12.50 15.41 4.28
CA THR A 99 11.42 16.26 3.75
C THR A 99 10.19 15.48 3.29
N VAL A 100 10.22 14.14 3.28
CA VAL A 100 9.02 13.34 3.02
C VAL A 100 7.95 13.69 4.07
N THR A 101 6.70 13.76 3.64
CA THR A 101 5.57 14.09 4.52
C THR A 101 4.52 12.98 4.55
N HIS A 102 4.43 12.17 3.50
CA HIS A 102 3.46 11.10 3.35
C HIS A 102 4.10 9.87 2.70
N PHE A 103 3.58 8.70 3.06
CA PHE A 103 3.87 7.42 2.43
C PHE A 103 2.59 6.88 1.81
N LEU A 104 2.58 6.65 0.50
CA LEU A 104 1.51 5.96 -0.20
C LEU A 104 1.97 4.54 -0.53
N PHE A 105 1.46 3.57 0.21
CA PHE A 105 1.78 2.16 0.02
C PHE A 105 0.91 1.53 -1.05
N PHE A 106 1.56 0.78 -1.94
CA PHE A 106 0.89 -0.17 -2.84
C PHE A 106 1.43 -1.58 -2.65
N ASP A 107 0.55 -2.58 -2.64
CA ASP A 107 0.99 -3.95 -2.88
C ASP A 107 1.37 -4.11 -4.34
N SER A 108 2.35 -4.97 -4.64
CA SER A 108 2.90 -5.12 -5.99
C SER A 108 1.91 -5.63 -7.05
N ASP A 109 0.70 -6.02 -6.64
CA ASP A 109 -0.40 -6.49 -7.47
C ASP A 109 -1.71 -5.68 -7.31
N SER A 110 -1.66 -4.54 -6.62
CA SER A 110 -2.79 -3.62 -6.46
C SER A 110 -2.70 -2.48 -7.47
N ILE A 111 -3.80 -2.19 -8.18
CA ILE A 111 -3.83 -1.14 -9.22
C ILE A 111 -4.89 -0.10 -8.82
N PRO A 112 -4.48 0.97 -8.12
CA PRO A 112 -5.39 2.06 -7.76
C PRO A 112 -5.78 2.94 -8.95
N PRO A 113 -6.78 3.82 -8.79
CA PRO A 113 -7.11 4.80 -9.82
C PRO A 113 -6.03 5.88 -9.97
N ASP A 114 -5.98 6.51 -11.13
CA ASP A 114 -4.96 7.52 -11.47
C ASP A 114 -4.96 8.75 -10.56
N ASN A 115 -6.11 9.11 -9.99
CA ASN A 115 -6.26 10.23 -9.07
C ASN A 115 -6.12 9.83 -7.59
N VAL A 116 -5.48 8.69 -7.31
CA VAL A 116 -5.32 8.17 -5.95
C VAL A 116 -4.62 9.14 -5.01
N LEU A 117 -3.57 9.84 -5.47
CA LEU A 117 -2.86 10.82 -4.66
C LEU A 117 -3.81 11.93 -4.18
N ASP A 118 -4.52 12.57 -5.11
CA ASP A 118 -5.38 13.71 -4.80
C ASP A 118 -6.56 13.31 -3.90
N LYS A 119 -7.07 12.08 -4.03
CA LYS A 119 -8.16 11.56 -3.19
C LYS A 119 -7.74 11.19 -1.77
N MET A 120 -6.47 10.84 -1.58
CA MET A 120 -5.97 10.29 -0.30
C MET A 120 -5.33 11.35 0.60
N LEU A 121 -4.96 12.51 0.03
CA LEU A 121 -4.46 13.65 0.77
C LEU A 121 -5.53 14.25 1.70
N GLY A 122 -5.09 14.86 2.80
CA GLY A 122 -5.95 15.52 3.78
C GLY A 122 -6.26 14.72 5.05
N TYR A 123 -5.92 13.43 5.08
CA TYR A 123 -6.12 12.56 6.26
C TYR A 123 -4.78 12.11 6.84
N ASP A 124 -4.74 11.80 8.13
CA ASP A 124 -3.54 11.21 8.77
C ASP A 124 -3.28 9.81 8.23
N ILE A 125 -4.36 9.05 8.03
CA ILE A 125 -4.37 7.76 7.36
C ILE A 125 -5.59 7.73 6.43
N SER A 126 -5.38 7.41 5.16
CA SER A 126 -6.47 7.14 4.22
C SER A 126 -6.25 5.78 3.55
N VAL A 127 -7.36 5.11 3.24
CA VAL A 127 -7.36 3.70 2.81
C VAL A 127 -8.15 3.58 1.51
N GLY A 128 -7.50 3.08 0.47
CA GLY A 128 -8.16 2.64 -0.75
C GLY A 128 -8.89 1.33 -0.51
N VAL A 129 -10.17 1.26 -0.88
CA VAL A 129 -10.99 0.06 -0.73
C VAL A 129 -11.01 -0.71 -2.05
N TYR A 130 -10.71 -2.00 -1.99
CA TYR A 130 -10.63 -2.89 -3.16
C TYR A 130 -11.22 -4.26 -2.83
N PRO A 131 -11.72 -5.01 -3.83
CA PRO A 131 -12.27 -6.33 -3.58
C PRO A 131 -11.15 -7.33 -3.26
N ILE A 132 -11.41 -8.21 -2.30
CA ILE A 132 -10.55 -9.33 -1.91
C ILE A 132 -11.35 -10.63 -1.92
N VAL A 133 -10.66 -11.74 -2.19
CA VAL A 133 -11.25 -13.08 -2.06
C VAL A 133 -10.91 -13.63 -0.67
N GLN A 134 -11.93 -13.87 0.14
CA GLN A 134 -11.78 -14.42 1.48
C GLN A 134 -12.74 -15.60 1.67
N LYS A 135 -12.19 -16.79 1.93
CA LYS A 135 -12.96 -18.04 2.12
C LYS A 135 -13.97 -18.31 0.98
N GLY A 136 -13.59 -18.03 -0.26
CA GLY A 136 -14.44 -18.24 -1.44
C GLY A 136 -15.49 -17.15 -1.69
N HIS A 137 -15.53 -16.09 -0.88
CA HIS A 137 -16.41 -14.94 -1.08
C HIS A 137 -15.63 -13.70 -1.46
N ILE A 138 -16.25 -12.80 -2.22
CA ILE A 138 -15.71 -11.47 -2.52
C ILE A 138 -16.19 -10.52 -1.42
N ASN A 139 -15.25 -9.94 -0.69
CA ASN A 139 -15.48 -8.91 0.32
C ASN A 139 -14.65 -7.66 -0.02
N TRP A 140 -14.93 -6.54 0.63
CA TRP A 140 -14.03 -5.39 0.57
C TRP A 140 -12.81 -5.57 1.49
N SER A 141 -11.69 -4.96 1.12
CA SER A 141 -10.41 -4.99 1.84
C SER A 141 -10.41 -4.31 3.22
N VAL A 142 -11.58 -4.00 3.76
CA VAL A 142 -11.77 -3.24 5.00
C VAL A 142 -12.83 -3.87 5.90
N MET A 143 -12.74 -3.57 7.18
CA MET A 143 -13.65 -4.05 8.23
C MET A 143 -14.14 -2.86 9.06
N GLN A 144 -15.45 -2.81 9.30
CA GLN A 144 -16.04 -1.77 10.15
C GLN A 144 -15.82 -2.08 11.64
N ALA A 145 -15.73 -1.02 12.44
CA ALA A 145 -15.50 -1.06 13.89
C ALA A 145 -16.60 -1.75 14.70
N GLN A 146 -17.76 -2.00 14.11
CA GLN A 146 -19.02 -2.06 14.85
C GLN A 146 -19.34 -3.41 15.52
N SER A 147 -18.42 -4.38 15.54
CA SER A 147 -18.68 -5.67 16.18
C SER A 147 -17.45 -6.28 16.86
N LYS A 148 -17.65 -6.98 17.98
CA LYS A 148 -16.62 -7.79 18.67
C LYS A 148 -16.02 -8.89 17.77
N LYS A 149 -16.60 -9.12 16.60
CA LYS A 149 -16.14 -10.07 15.58
C LYS A 149 -15.71 -9.31 14.33
N PHE A 150 -14.58 -9.73 13.76
CA PHE A 150 -14.10 -9.24 12.48
C PHE A 150 -15.07 -9.66 11.35
N VAL A 151 -15.84 -8.70 10.83
CA VAL A 151 -16.75 -8.89 9.68
C VAL A 151 -16.35 -7.92 8.58
N GLY A 152 -15.98 -8.46 7.41
CA GLY A 152 -15.70 -7.64 6.23
C GLY A 152 -16.99 -7.03 5.68
N ILE A 153 -16.89 -5.88 5.01
CA ILE A 153 -18.05 -5.27 4.36
C ILE A 153 -18.44 -6.11 3.14
N PRO A 154 -19.70 -6.57 3.02
CA PRO A 154 -20.15 -7.26 1.83
C PRO A 154 -19.99 -6.40 0.57
N PHE A 155 -19.72 -7.04 -0.57
CA PHE A 155 -19.42 -6.33 -1.83
C PHE A 155 -20.47 -5.28 -2.22
N LYS A 156 -21.76 -5.55 -1.97
CA LYS A 156 -22.87 -4.66 -2.34
C LYS A 156 -23.09 -3.48 -1.39
N ASP A 157 -22.44 -3.50 -0.22
CA ASP A 157 -22.76 -2.60 0.89
C ASP A 157 -21.65 -1.55 1.12
N LEU A 158 -20.81 -1.28 0.11
CA LEU A 158 -19.78 -0.25 0.22
C LEU A 158 -20.41 1.14 0.32
N PRO A 159 -20.09 1.93 1.36
CA PRO A 159 -20.50 3.33 1.41
C PRO A 159 -19.98 4.12 0.20
N LYS A 160 -20.80 5.04 -0.31
CA LYS A 160 -20.44 5.92 -1.43
C LYS A 160 -19.54 7.08 -1.01
N GLU A 161 -19.67 7.50 0.24
CA GLU A 161 -18.89 8.56 0.86
C GLU A 161 -17.75 7.97 1.73
N PRO A 162 -16.68 8.74 2.00
CA PRO A 162 -15.64 8.33 2.94
C PRO A 162 -16.22 7.94 4.31
N PHE A 163 -15.67 6.87 4.90
CA PHE A 163 -16.15 6.31 6.16
C PHE A 163 -14.97 5.74 6.98
N ILE A 164 -15.21 5.54 8.29
CA ILE A 164 -14.19 5.07 9.22
C ILE A 164 -14.14 3.53 9.23
N VAL A 165 -12.93 2.99 9.24
CA VAL A 165 -12.64 1.54 9.28
C VAL A 165 -11.69 1.23 10.42
N SER A 166 -11.74 0.01 10.96
CA SER A 166 -10.85 -0.42 12.06
C SER A 166 -9.71 -1.32 11.62
N VAL A 167 -9.93 -2.11 10.57
CA VAL A 167 -8.90 -2.95 9.97
C VAL A 167 -9.02 -2.86 8.47
N TYR A 168 -7.89 -2.79 7.80
CA TYR A 168 -7.79 -2.61 6.36
C TYR A 168 -6.51 -3.25 5.85
N GLY A 169 -6.51 -3.80 4.63
CA GLY A 169 -5.30 -4.31 3.99
C GLY A 169 -4.45 -3.20 3.39
N PHE A 170 -3.12 -3.31 3.48
CA PHE A 170 -2.17 -2.31 2.99
C PHE A 170 -1.95 -2.22 1.47
N GLY A 171 -2.80 -2.84 0.65
CA GLY A 171 -2.68 -2.79 -0.81
C GLY A 171 -2.81 -1.40 -1.44
N CYS A 172 -3.45 -0.45 -0.74
CA CYS A 172 -3.50 0.97 -1.13
C CYS A 172 -3.76 1.83 0.12
N VAL A 173 -2.71 2.32 0.79
CA VAL A 173 -2.85 3.09 2.04
C VAL A 173 -1.92 4.29 2.02
N MET A 174 -2.44 5.49 2.31
CA MET A 174 -1.62 6.67 2.54
C MET A 174 -1.52 6.94 4.03
N VAL A 175 -0.32 7.23 4.50
CA VAL A 175 -0.02 7.50 5.91
C VAL A 175 0.86 8.75 6.00
N LYS A 176 0.48 9.70 6.84
CA LYS A 176 1.34 10.85 7.18
C LYS A 176 2.59 10.38 7.92
N LYS A 177 3.73 11.01 7.63
CA LYS A 177 5.00 10.77 8.32
C LYS A 177 4.85 10.87 9.85
N GLU A 178 4.11 11.86 10.34
CA GLU A 178 3.90 12.07 11.78
C GLU A 178 3.26 10.88 12.48
N VAL A 179 2.46 10.06 11.78
CA VAL A 179 1.90 8.82 12.34
C VAL A 179 3.04 7.87 12.69
N PHE A 180 4.00 7.66 11.79
CA PHE A 180 5.17 6.83 12.05
C PHE A 180 6.09 7.40 13.14
N GLU A 181 6.20 8.71 13.25
CA GLU A 181 7.01 9.36 14.30
C GLU A 181 6.41 9.18 15.70
N LYS A 182 5.08 9.07 15.80
CA LYS A 182 4.35 8.81 17.05
C LYS A 182 4.29 7.32 17.41
N MET A 183 4.50 6.43 16.43
CA MET A 183 4.47 4.98 16.63
C MET A 183 5.83 4.44 17.08
N GLN A 184 5.79 3.44 17.96
CA GLN A 184 7.00 2.66 18.27
C GLN A 184 7.29 1.64 17.17
N TRP A 185 8.55 1.58 16.72
CA TRP A 185 9.05 0.54 15.83
C TRP A 185 9.00 -0.84 16.54
N PRO A 186 8.71 -1.96 15.83
CA PRO A 186 8.36 -2.04 14.40
C PRO A 186 6.95 -1.52 14.12
N TYR A 187 6.76 -0.89 12.97
CA TYR A 187 5.44 -0.36 12.57
C TYR A 187 4.54 -1.51 12.11
N PHE A 188 5.12 -2.47 11.39
CA PHE A 188 4.42 -3.63 10.83
C PHE A 188 4.92 -4.93 11.47
N LYS A 189 4.01 -5.78 11.96
CA LYS A 189 4.41 -7.05 12.60
C LYS A 189 3.36 -8.14 12.44
N ASP A 190 3.77 -9.29 11.91
CA ASP A 190 2.98 -10.50 12.01
C ASP A 190 3.22 -11.17 13.38
N ILE A 191 2.14 -11.49 14.10
CA ILE A 191 2.19 -12.22 15.37
C ILE A 191 1.69 -13.64 15.12
N PHE A 192 2.47 -14.62 15.55
CA PHE A 192 2.19 -16.04 15.34
C PHE A 192 1.79 -16.72 16.65
N ALA A 193 0.85 -17.66 16.54
CA ALA A 193 0.53 -18.64 17.56
C ALA A 193 0.88 -20.04 17.02
N PRO A 194 0.97 -21.10 17.84
CA PRO A 194 1.29 -22.44 17.35
C PRO A 194 0.41 -22.85 16.16
N GLY A 195 1.06 -23.09 15.01
CA GLY A 195 0.40 -23.53 13.77
C GLY A 195 -0.35 -22.46 12.96
N ARG A 196 -0.40 -21.18 13.38
CA ARG A 196 -1.12 -20.14 12.62
C ARG A 196 -0.62 -18.72 12.86
N ARG A 197 -0.93 -17.82 11.92
CA ARG A 197 -0.82 -16.38 12.16
C ARG A 197 -1.99 -15.93 13.04
N ALA A 198 -1.68 -15.34 14.19
CA ALA A 198 -2.67 -14.83 15.14
C ALA A 198 -3.13 -13.42 14.78
N ILE A 199 -2.19 -12.53 14.46
CA ILE A 199 -2.47 -11.15 14.02
C ILE A 199 -1.62 -10.89 12.78
N GLY A 200 -2.25 -10.44 11.70
CA GLY A 200 -1.56 -9.99 10.50
C GLY A 200 -0.99 -8.60 10.67
N GLN A 201 0.11 -8.31 9.99
CA GLN A 201 0.79 -7.01 10.02
C GLN A 201 -0.11 -5.80 9.74
N ASP A 202 -1.14 -5.95 8.89
CA ASP A 202 -2.15 -4.93 8.63
C ASP A 202 -2.96 -4.59 9.88
N ALA A 203 -3.51 -5.63 10.52
CA ALA A 203 -4.27 -5.49 11.74
C ALA A 203 -3.38 -5.04 12.90
N TYR A 204 -2.10 -5.43 12.93
CA TYR A 204 -1.15 -4.92 13.92
C TYR A 204 -0.96 -3.41 13.79
N PHE A 205 -0.74 -2.92 12.56
CA PHE A 205 -0.61 -1.49 12.28
C PHE A 205 -1.89 -0.73 12.65
N ALA A 206 -3.06 -1.22 12.22
CA ALA A 206 -4.33 -0.53 12.44
C ALA A 206 -4.79 -0.46 13.91
N ASN A 207 -4.25 -1.31 14.79
CA ASN A 207 -4.56 -1.33 16.22
C ASN A 207 -3.54 -0.58 17.09
N LYS A 208 -2.54 0.08 16.48
CA LYS A 208 -1.58 0.95 17.17
C LYS A 208 -2.03 2.40 17.11
#